data_AF-A0A6G6ZR23-F1
#
_entry.id   AF-A0A6G6ZR23-F1
#
_cell.length_a   1.000
_cell.length_b   1.000
_cell.length_c   1.000
_cell.angle_alpha   90.00
_cell.angle_beta   90.00
_cell.angle_gamma   90.00
#
_symmetry.space_group_name_H-M   'P 1'
#
loop_
_entity.id
_entity.type
_entity.pdbx_description
1 polymer ?
#
loop_
_entity_poly.entity_id
_entity_poly.type
_entity_poly.pdbx_seq_one_letter_code
_entity_poly.pdbx_strand_id
1 'polypeptide(L)'
;MTVFKHSLKVLLVGAALALPTLALAAEPAMSKDGMLVDHKGMTLYTFAKDADGKSMCNDKCAANWPPLMAGASDKAEGKWTMIKRDDGKMQWAYDGKPLYGFVMDKKAGDMTGEGKMDGAWKVAKQ
;
A
#
# COMPACT_ATOMS: atom_id res chain seq x y z
N MET A 1 17.20 -29.59 -70.49
CA MET A 1 16.92 -30.30 -69.22
C MET A 1 17.09 -29.30 -68.09
N THR A 2 16.10 -29.28 -67.22
CA THR A 2 15.83 -28.43 -66.04
C THR A 2 17.03 -28.41 -65.07
N VAL A 3 17.28 -27.39 -64.24
CA VAL A 3 16.82 -27.35 -62.83
C VAL A 3 17.36 -26.10 -62.11
N PHE A 4 16.41 -25.35 -61.53
CA PHE A 4 16.41 -24.55 -60.30
C PHE A 4 17.22 -23.24 -60.10
N LYS A 5 16.44 -22.16 -60.16
CA LYS A 5 16.55 -20.93 -59.35
C LYS A 5 16.44 -21.27 -57.85
N HIS A 6 17.36 -20.79 -57.02
CA HIS A 6 17.09 -20.57 -55.59
C HIS A 6 17.74 -19.28 -55.14
N SER A 7 16.94 -18.21 -55.05
CA SER A 7 17.28 -17.01 -54.31
C SER A 7 17.30 -17.36 -52.82
N LEU A 8 18.49 -17.43 -52.22
CA LEU A 8 18.63 -17.55 -50.78
C LEU A 8 18.48 -16.16 -50.15
N LYS A 9 17.24 -15.74 -49.88
CA LYS A 9 16.99 -14.66 -48.92
C LYS A 9 17.31 -15.20 -47.54
N VAL A 10 18.49 -14.85 -47.02
CA VAL A 10 18.88 -15.11 -45.63
C VAL A 10 17.96 -14.24 -44.75
N LEU A 11 16.90 -14.86 -44.22
CA LEU A 11 16.06 -14.27 -43.21
C LEU A 11 16.79 -14.41 -41.87
N LEU A 12 17.46 -13.34 -41.42
CA LEU A 12 17.95 -13.22 -40.05
C LEU A 12 16.72 -13.18 -39.11
N VAL A 13 16.34 -14.33 -38.56
CA VAL A 13 15.40 -14.39 -37.45
C VAL A 13 16.15 -13.97 -36.19
N GLY A 14 16.09 -12.69 -35.87
CA GLY A 14 16.47 -12.19 -34.55
C GLY A 14 15.44 -12.67 -33.52
N ALA A 15 15.78 -13.68 -32.72
CA ALA A 15 14.97 -14.09 -31.59
C ALA A 15 15.04 -12.98 -30.52
N ALA A 16 14.06 -12.08 -30.51
CA ALA A 16 13.86 -11.14 -29.43
C ALA A 16 13.41 -11.93 -28.19
N LEU A 17 14.34 -12.16 -27.25
CA LEU A 17 14.04 -12.71 -25.93
C LEU A 17 13.18 -11.69 -25.17
N ALA A 18 11.85 -11.85 -25.21
CA ALA A 18 10.95 -11.12 -24.34
C ALA A 18 11.16 -11.62 -22.90
N LEU A 19 11.95 -10.89 -22.12
CA LEU A 19 12.02 -11.10 -20.68
C LEU A 19 10.64 -10.74 -20.09
N PRO A 20 10.00 -11.63 -19.32
CA PRO A 20 8.78 -11.27 -18.62
C PRO A 20 9.12 -10.18 -17.60
N THR A 21 8.58 -8.97 -17.81
CA THR A 21 8.65 -7.92 -16.82
C THR A 21 7.81 -8.35 -15.62
N LEU A 22 8.47 -8.65 -14.50
CA LEU A 22 7.82 -8.83 -13.22
C LEU A 22 7.18 -7.50 -12.83
N ALA A 23 5.85 -7.40 -12.97
CA ALA A 23 5.09 -6.29 -12.44
C ALA A 23 5.02 -6.46 -10.92
N LEU A 24 5.82 -5.69 -10.19
CA LEU A 24 5.67 -5.54 -8.74
C LEU A 24 4.37 -4.78 -8.48
N ALA A 25 3.50 -5.33 -7.64
CA ALA A 25 2.34 -4.59 -7.16
C ALA A 25 2.82 -3.39 -6.35
N ALA A 26 2.15 -2.24 -6.50
CA ALA A 26 2.44 -1.08 -5.69
C ALA A 26 2.09 -1.38 -4.22
N GLU A 27 2.96 -1.00 -3.28
CA GLU A 27 2.66 -1.12 -1.86
C GLU A 27 1.45 -0.25 -1.49
N PRO A 28 0.66 -0.62 -0.46
CA PRO A 28 -0.52 0.13 -0.03
C PRO A 28 -0.26 1.58 0.42
N ALA A 29 0.99 1.87 0.80
CA ALA A 29 1.47 3.19 1.16
C ALA A 29 2.96 3.31 0.82
N MET A 30 3.48 4.54 0.80
CA MET A 30 4.88 4.83 0.52
C MET A 30 5.65 5.07 1.83
N SER A 31 6.97 4.97 1.77
CA SER A 31 7.87 5.36 2.86
C SER A 31 8.55 6.69 2.53
N LYS A 32 8.57 7.61 3.50
CA LYS A 32 9.26 8.90 3.41
C LYS A 32 9.99 9.16 4.72
N ASP A 33 11.32 9.19 4.67
CA ASP A 33 12.18 9.38 5.85
C ASP A 33 11.88 8.38 6.99
N GLY A 34 11.53 7.14 6.62
CA GLY A 34 11.16 6.06 7.55
C GLY A 34 9.73 6.13 8.08
N MET A 35 8.93 7.10 7.66
CA MET A 35 7.51 7.23 8.00
C MET A 35 6.64 6.69 6.86
N LEU A 36 5.52 6.06 7.21
CA LEU A 36 4.53 5.67 6.22
C LEU A 36 3.63 6.85 5.87
N VAL A 37 3.43 7.05 4.57
CA VAL A 37 2.55 8.07 4.00
C VAL A 37 1.68 7.45 2.91
N ASP A 38 0.45 7.92 2.74
CA ASP A 38 -0.38 7.50 1.62
C ASP A 38 0.22 7.94 0.26
N HIS A 39 -0.36 7.51 -0.86
CA HIS A 39 0.11 7.89 -2.21
C HIS A 39 0.03 9.39 -2.52
N LYS A 40 -0.66 10.20 -1.68
CA LYS A 40 -0.70 11.66 -1.77
C LYS A 40 0.34 12.33 -0.85
N GLY A 41 1.10 11.55 -0.10
CA GLY A 41 2.10 12.02 0.86
C GLY A 41 1.50 12.43 2.22
N MET A 42 0.25 12.08 2.51
CA MET A 42 -0.38 12.33 3.80
C MET A 42 0.15 11.35 4.83
N THR A 43 0.47 11.85 6.03
CA THR A 43 1.01 11.03 7.13
C THR A 43 0.01 9.97 7.57
N LEU A 44 0.51 8.74 7.78
CA LEU A 44 -0.26 7.66 8.36
C LEU A 44 0.11 7.46 9.83
N TYR A 45 -0.85 6.95 10.59
CA TYR A 45 -0.77 6.79 12.03
C TYR A 45 -1.18 5.39 12.47
N THR A 46 -0.70 5.00 13.65
CA THR A 46 -1.14 3.84 14.42
C THR A 46 -1.79 4.30 15.72
N PHE A 47 -2.72 3.49 16.23
CA PHE A 47 -3.45 3.79 17.45
C PHE A 47 -3.09 2.81 18.56
N ALA A 48 -2.61 3.30 19.69
CA ALA A 48 -2.14 2.48 20.81
C ALA A 48 -3.24 1.62 21.46
N LYS A 49 -4.52 1.95 21.26
CA LYS A 49 -5.62 1.14 21.77
C LYS A 49 -5.99 -0.02 20.85
N ASP A 50 -5.50 -0.06 19.61
CA ASP A 50 -5.69 -1.22 18.75
C ASP A 50 -4.95 -2.43 19.34
N ALA A 51 -5.60 -3.59 19.30
CA ALA A 51 -5.10 -4.81 19.92
C ALA A 51 -5.52 -6.03 19.10
N ASP A 52 -4.70 -7.10 19.15
CA ASP A 52 -5.02 -8.41 18.58
C ASP A 52 -5.46 -8.38 17.10
N GLY A 53 -4.85 -7.51 16.29
CA GLY A 53 -5.21 -7.35 14.88
C GLY A 53 -6.62 -6.77 14.68
N LYS A 54 -7.14 -6.02 15.67
CA LYS A 54 -8.44 -5.36 15.63
C LYS A 54 -8.30 -3.85 15.85
N SER A 55 -9.05 -3.09 15.05
CA SER A 55 -9.23 -1.65 15.24
C SER A 55 -10.19 -1.38 16.39
N MET A 56 -9.75 -0.59 17.37
CA MET A 56 -10.59 0.01 18.41
C MET A 56 -11.09 1.41 18.02
N CYS A 57 -10.70 1.90 16.83
CA CYS A 57 -11.15 3.16 16.27
C CYS A 57 -12.32 2.94 15.30
N ASN A 58 -13.55 3.04 15.81
CA ASN A 58 -14.80 2.89 15.05
C ASN A 58 -15.65 4.16 15.13
N ASP A 59 -16.69 4.24 14.29
CA ASP A 59 -17.67 5.32 14.25
C ASP A 59 -17.05 6.73 14.25
N LYS A 60 -17.32 7.53 15.29
CA LYS A 60 -16.80 8.89 15.43
C LYS A 60 -15.27 8.94 15.50
N CYS A 61 -14.63 7.89 15.99
CA CYS A 61 -13.17 7.78 15.92
C CYS A 61 -12.73 7.71 14.45
N ALA A 62 -13.29 6.78 13.67
CA ALA A 62 -12.97 6.60 12.26
C ALA A 62 -13.36 7.81 11.39
N ALA A 63 -14.33 8.62 11.81
CA ALA A 63 -14.64 9.89 11.15
C ALA A 63 -13.53 10.95 11.33
N ASN A 64 -12.80 10.92 12.44
CA ASN A 64 -11.67 11.83 12.70
C ASN A 64 -10.32 11.22 12.29
N TRP A 65 -10.21 9.90 12.32
CA TRP A 65 -9.03 9.12 11.99
C TRP A 65 -9.41 8.09 10.92
N PRO A 66 -9.55 8.52 9.64
CA PRO A 66 -10.04 7.65 8.59
C PRO A 66 -9.08 6.47 8.39
N PRO A 67 -9.57 5.22 8.41
CA PRO A 67 -8.72 4.06 8.18
C PRO A 67 -8.20 4.05 6.73
N LEU A 68 -6.97 3.59 6.54
CA LEU A 68 -6.45 3.26 5.21
C LEU A 68 -7.15 1.98 4.73
N MET A 69 -8.16 2.14 3.88
CA MET A 69 -8.97 1.01 3.43
C MET A 69 -8.21 0.12 2.45
N ALA A 70 -8.41 -1.19 2.58
CA ALA A 70 -7.96 -2.18 1.63
C ALA A 70 -9.09 -2.57 0.68
N GLY A 71 -8.76 -2.69 -0.61
CA GLY A 71 -9.67 -3.16 -1.65
C GLY A 71 -9.89 -4.66 -1.60
N ALA A 72 -10.94 -5.15 -2.26
CA ALA A 72 -11.25 -6.58 -2.30
C ALA A 72 -10.22 -7.40 -3.11
N SER A 73 -9.52 -6.77 -4.05
CA SER A 73 -8.47 -7.39 -4.87
C SER A 73 -7.07 -7.31 -4.25
N ASP A 74 -6.95 -6.58 -3.15
CA ASP A 74 -5.67 -6.34 -2.49
C ASP A 74 -5.12 -7.63 -1.87
N LYS A 75 -3.80 -7.74 -1.87
CA LYS A 75 -3.10 -8.92 -1.35
C LYS A 75 -2.04 -8.49 -0.34
N ALA A 76 -2.09 -9.12 0.83
CA ALA A 76 -1.08 -8.94 1.86
C ALA A 76 0.25 -9.56 1.42
N GLU A 77 1.35 -8.86 1.68
CA GLU A 77 2.70 -9.32 1.38
C GLU A 77 3.71 -8.67 2.35
N GLY A 78 4.73 -9.43 2.76
CA GLY A 78 5.74 -8.96 3.70
C GLY A 78 5.11 -8.52 5.03
N LYS A 79 5.37 -7.28 5.44
CA LYS A 79 4.80 -6.68 6.66
C LYS A 79 3.38 -6.12 6.46
N TRP A 80 2.89 -6.04 5.23
CA TRP A 80 1.54 -5.59 4.93
C TRP A 80 0.54 -6.68 5.22
N THR A 81 -0.43 -6.37 6.07
CA THR A 81 -1.52 -7.26 6.48
C THR A 81 -2.84 -6.50 6.39
N MET A 82 -3.97 -7.21 6.47
CA MET A 82 -5.28 -6.57 6.49
C MET A 82 -6.07 -7.09 7.68
N ILE A 83 -6.85 -6.19 8.28
CA ILE A 83 -7.78 -6.52 9.36
C ILE A 83 -9.22 -6.33 8.87
N LYS A 84 -10.12 -7.16 9.38
CA LYS A 84 -11.55 -6.95 9.20
C LYS A 84 -12.06 -6.05 10.32
N ARG A 85 -12.62 -4.91 9.95
CA ARG A 85 -13.24 -3.95 10.88
C ARG A 85 -14.63 -4.41 11.32
N ASP A 86 -15.14 -3.81 12.38
CA ASP A 86 -16.48 -4.11 12.91
C ASP A 86 -17.61 -3.71 11.93
N ASP A 87 -17.35 -2.75 11.03
CA ASP A 87 -18.26 -2.39 9.93
C ASP A 87 -18.16 -3.35 8.72
N GLY A 88 -17.38 -4.41 8.82
CA GLY A 88 -17.19 -5.43 7.80
C GLY A 88 -16.20 -5.08 6.70
N LYS A 89 -15.64 -3.85 6.68
CA LYS A 89 -14.66 -3.42 5.69
C LYS A 89 -13.26 -3.91 6.03
N MET A 90 -12.40 -3.96 5.02
CA MET A 90 -10.98 -4.31 5.19
C MET A 90 -10.14 -3.04 5.33
N GLN A 91 -9.20 -3.06 6.27
CA GLN A 91 -8.25 -1.97 6.51
C GLN A 91 -6.83 -2.51 6.46
N TRP A 92 -5.94 -1.74 5.84
CA TRP A 92 -4.52 -2.01 5.81
C TRP A 92 -3.90 -1.85 7.20
N ALA A 93 -3.01 -2.79 7.52
CA ALA A 93 -2.16 -2.77 8.68
C ALA A 93 -0.70 -3.01 8.24
N TYR A 94 0.22 -2.39 8.97
CA TYR A 94 1.66 -2.60 8.78
C TYR A 94 2.26 -3.13 10.06
N ASP A 95 2.98 -4.25 9.96
CA ASP A 95 3.56 -4.95 11.12
C ASP A 95 2.51 -5.22 12.22
N GLY A 96 1.31 -5.63 11.78
CA GLY A 96 0.17 -5.92 12.63
C GLY A 96 -0.57 -4.70 13.20
N LYS A 97 -0.17 -3.47 12.87
CA LYS A 97 -0.81 -2.24 13.37
C LYS A 97 -1.72 -1.61 12.31
N PRO A 98 -3.03 -1.45 12.56
CA PRO A 98 -3.94 -0.79 11.63
C PRO A 98 -3.51 0.65 11.34
N LEU A 99 -3.62 1.06 10.08
CA LEU A 99 -3.18 2.38 9.63
C LEU A 99 -4.34 3.35 9.42
N TYR A 100 -4.14 4.60 9.80
CA TYR A 100 -5.14 5.66 9.71
C TYR A 100 -4.51 6.94 9.17
N GLY A 101 -5.27 7.70 8.38
CA GLY A 101 -5.00 9.13 8.21
C GLY A 101 -5.58 9.94 9.36
N PHE A 102 -5.41 11.26 9.32
CA PHE A 102 -6.00 12.19 10.27
C PHE A 102 -6.67 13.35 9.55
N VAL A 103 -7.94 13.64 9.85
CA VAL A 103 -8.70 14.66 9.10
C VAL A 103 -8.17 16.09 9.27
N MET A 104 -7.37 16.35 10.30
CA MET A 104 -6.79 17.68 10.52
C MET A 104 -5.50 17.91 9.74
N ASP A 105 -4.87 16.85 9.21
CA ASP A 105 -3.78 17.01 8.26
C ASP A 105 -4.36 17.44 6.91
N LYS A 106 -3.92 18.59 6.40
CA LYS A 106 -4.50 19.25 5.20
C LYS A 106 -3.60 19.16 3.98
N LYS A 107 -2.33 18.85 4.17
CA LYS A 107 -1.35 18.68 3.10
C LYS A 107 -0.31 17.63 3.45
N ALA A 108 0.40 17.15 2.43
CA ALA A 108 1.48 16.21 2.58
C ALA A 108 2.54 16.74 3.57
N GLY A 109 3.00 15.86 4.46
CA GLY A 109 3.96 16.20 5.51
C GLY A 109 3.36 16.88 6.75
N ASP A 110 2.06 17.19 6.79
CA ASP A 110 1.42 17.53 8.05
C ASP A 110 1.46 16.32 8.98
N MET A 111 1.79 16.54 10.26
CA MET A 111 1.90 15.50 11.27
C MET A 111 1.08 15.83 12.53
N THR A 112 -0.03 16.57 12.38
CA THR A 112 -0.76 17.18 13.50
C THR A 112 -1.46 16.17 14.42
N GLY A 113 -1.53 14.90 13.99
CA GLY A 113 -2.03 13.78 14.77
C GLY A 113 -1.04 13.20 15.79
N GLU A 114 0.27 13.47 15.67
CA GLU A 114 1.27 12.89 16.57
C GLU A 114 1.01 13.32 18.02
N GLY A 115 0.97 12.35 18.92
CA GLY A 115 0.80 12.60 20.35
C GLY A 115 -0.63 12.90 20.80
N LYS A 116 -1.63 12.92 19.91
CA LYS A 116 -3.04 13.12 20.28
C LYS A 116 -3.53 12.04 21.25
N MET A 117 -4.52 12.39 22.07
CA MET A 117 -5.12 11.51 23.10
C MET A 117 -4.06 10.93 24.03
N ASP A 118 -3.34 11.81 24.74
CA ASP A 118 -2.32 11.43 25.72
C ASP A 118 -1.24 10.50 25.14
N GLY A 119 -0.83 10.74 23.88
CA GLY A 119 0.18 9.96 23.20
C GLY A 119 -0.31 8.67 22.53
N ALA A 120 -1.62 8.42 22.49
CA ALA A 120 -2.15 7.19 21.89
C ALA A 120 -2.00 7.14 20.36
N TRP A 121 -1.89 8.28 19.69
CA TRP A 121 -1.68 8.34 18.24
C TRP A 121 -0.22 8.58 17.91
N LYS A 122 0.34 7.69 17.08
CA LYS A 122 1.75 7.69 16.70
C LYS A 122 1.91 7.58 15.20
N VAL A 123 2.79 8.40 14.63
CA VAL A 123 3.19 8.31 13.22
C VAL A 123 3.66 6.89 12.93
N ALA A 124 3.07 6.29 11.88
CA ALA A 124 3.40 4.96 11.45
C ALA A 124 4.79 4.95 10.79
N LYS A 125 5.58 3.92 11.07
CA LYS A 125 6.96 3.76 10.59
C LYS A 125 7.12 2.41 9.89
N GLN A 126 8.03 2.37 8.93
CA GLN A 126 8.41 1.17 8.18
C GLN A 126 9.34 0.25 9.01
#